data_AF-A0AAD9NYZ2-F1
#
_entry.id   AF-A0AAD9NYZ2-F1
#
_cell.length_a   1.000
_cell.length_b   1.000
_cell.length_c   1.000
_cell.angle_alpha   90.00
_cell.angle_beta   90.00
_cell.angle_gamma   90.00
#
_symmetry.space_group_name_H-M   'P 1'
#
loop_
_entity.id
_entity.type
_entity.pdbx_description
1 polymer ?
#
loop_
_entity_poly.entity_id
_entity_poly.type
_entity_poly.pdbx_seq_one_letter_code
_entity_poly.pdbx_strand_id
1 'polypeptide(L)'
;MATGTDRNLFSNNGTVGSDNGTVSSDNGTVSSDNDTVDSNNDAIGSYNDTVDSNNDTVDSYNDTVVNNNCTVGSDNNTVSSDNDTVGSDNDTVGTDNDTVGSDNDTVGSDNDTVGTDNDTVGSDNDTVGSDNDTVGSGDDSIGSDNNLGIGESSGASN
;
A
#
# COMPACT_ATOMS: atom_id res chain seq x y z
N MET A 1 -7.28 -28.84 23.57
CA MET A 1 -8.25 -29.10 22.49
C MET A 1 -8.81 -27.74 22.14
N ALA A 2 -8.42 -27.17 21.00
CA ALA A 2 -8.88 -25.85 20.58
C ALA A 2 -10.39 -25.90 20.31
N THR A 3 -11.09 -24.89 20.81
CA THR A 3 -12.54 -24.72 20.71
C THR A 3 -12.83 -23.60 19.71
N GLY A 4 -12.63 -23.86 18.43
CA GLY A 4 -12.92 -22.87 17.39
C GLY A 4 -14.36 -22.93 16.90
N THR A 5 -14.96 -21.76 16.73
CA THR A 5 -16.30 -21.60 16.15
C THR A 5 -16.16 -21.07 14.72
N ASP A 6 -16.57 -21.85 13.72
CA ASP A 6 -16.60 -21.41 12.30
C ASP A 6 -17.90 -20.66 11.99
N ARG A 7 -17.85 -19.60 11.15
CA ARG A 7 -19.05 -18.84 10.75
C ARG A 7 -19.04 -18.47 9.26
N ASN A 8 -20.16 -18.74 8.57
CA ASN A 8 -20.40 -18.31 7.19
C ASN A 8 -21.64 -17.40 7.11
N LEU A 9 -21.52 -16.26 6.43
CA LEU A 9 -22.52 -15.20 6.34
C LEU A 9 -22.71 -14.73 4.88
N PHE A 10 -23.96 -14.78 4.39
CA PHE A 10 -24.35 -14.24 3.08
C PHE A 10 -25.37 -13.10 3.28
N SER A 11 -24.97 -11.87 3.01
CA SER A 11 -25.79 -10.67 3.22
C SER A 11 -25.17 -9.47 2.53
N ASN A 12 -25.94 -8.47 2.05
CA ASN A 12 -25.35 -7.25 1.44
C ASN A 12 -24.31 -6.53 2.32
N ASN A 13 -24.35 -6.73 3.64
CA ASN A 13 -23.27 -6.35 4.55
C ASN A 13 -22.94 -7.53 5.44
N GLY A 14 -21.68 -7.95 5.48
CA GLY A 14 -21.27 -9.16 6.18
C GLY A 14 -20.17 -8.91 7.21
N THR A 15 -20.42 -9.35 8.46
CA THR A 15 -19.43 -9.29 9.54
C THR A 15 -19.28 -10.66 10.21
N VAL A 16 -18.06 -11.20 10.17
CA VAL A 16 -17.73 -12.48 10.76
C VAL A 16 -16.57 -12.34 11.76
N GLY A 17 -16.52 -13.24 12.73
CA GLY A 17 -15.67 -13.17 13.92
C GLY A 17 -15.64 -14.54 14.60
N SER A 18 -14.58 -15.28 14.34
CA SER A 18 -14.52 -16.73 14.49
C SER A 18 -13.07 -17.15 14.46
N ASP A 19 -12.75 -18.40 14.77
CA ASP A 19 -11.40 -18.93 14.47
C ASP A 19 -11.23 -19.09 12.94
N ASN A 20 -12.35 -19.27 12.22
CA ASN A 20 -12.41 -19.25 10.76
C ASN A 20 -13.71 -18.57 10.26
N GLY A 21 -13.59 -17.54 9.43
CA GLY A 21 -14.72 -16.73 8.96
C GLY A 21 -14.93 -16.67 7.44
N THR A 22 -16.19 -16.74 6.98
CA THR A 22 -16.56 -16.50 5.57
C THR A 22 -17.70 -15.48 5.46
N VAL A 23 -17.49 -14.40 4.70
CA VAL A 23 -18.44 -13.34 4.37
C VAL A 23 -18.59 -13.23 2.86
N SER A 24 -19.82 -13.14 2.37
CA SER A 24 -20.13 -12.69 1.01
C SER A 24 -21.20 -11.61 1.08
N SER A 25 -20.84 -10.40 0.64
CA SER A 25 -21.53 -9.13 0.85
C SER A 25 -21.18 -8.09 -0.21
N ASP A 26 -21.74 -6.89 -0.14
CA ASP A 26 -21.26 -5.73 -0.91
C ASP A 26 -20.19 -4.94 -0.12
N ASN A 27 -20.14 -5.13 1.20
CA ASN A 27 -19.13 -4.63 2.13
C ASN A 27 -18.84 -5.71 3.18
N GLY A 28 -17.58 -6.07 3.39
CA GLY A 28 -17.20 -7.24 4.17
C GLY A 28 -16.13 -6.94 5.22
N THR A 29 -16.28 -7.50 6.41
CA THR A 29 -15.25 -7.34 7.46
C THR A 29 -15.16 -8.60 8.26
N VAL A 30 -13.93 -9.11 8.40
CA VAL A 30 -13.70 -10.32 9.16
C VAL A 30 -12.47 -10.18 10.06
N SER A 31 -12.57 -10.77 11.25
CA SER A 31 -11.49 -10.78 12.23
C SER A 31 -11.43 -12.16 12.90
N SER A 32 -10.33 -12.85 12.66
CA SER A 32 -10.19 -14.28 12.87
C SER A 32 -8.72 -14.67 13.01
N ASP A 33 -8.41 -15.97 12.98
CA ASP A 33 -7.07 -16.45 12.60
C ASP A 33 -7.01 -16.75 11.09
N ASN A 34 -8.17 -16.97 10.45
CA ASN A 34 -8.28 -17.31 9.04
C ASN A 34 -9.60 -16.81 8.42
N ASP A 35 -9.54 -15.96 7.41
CA ASP A 35 -10.72 -15.24 6.89
C ASP A 35 -10.91 -15.27 5.38
N THR A 36 -12.18 -15.19 4.97
CA THR A 36 -12.60 -15.03 3.57
C THR A 36 -13.76 -14.05 3.47
N VAL A 37 -13.56 -12.99 2.69
CA VAL A 37 -14.47 -11.87 2.50
C VAL A 37 -14.63 -11.65 1.01
N ASP A 38 -15.88 -11.54 0.57
CA ASP A 38 -16.25 -11.32 -0.82
C ASP A 38 -17.15 -10.08 -0.84
N SER A 39 -16.61 -8.91 -1.21
CA SER A 39 -17.37 -7.65 -1.22
C SER A 39 -16.89 -6.58 -2.24
N ASN A 40 -17.31 -5.32 -2.09
CA ASN A 40 -16.76 -4.18 -2.83
C ASN A 40 -15.88 -3.29 -1.94
N ASN A 41 -15.82 -3.52 -0.62
CA ASN A 41 -14.97 -2.83 0.34
C ASN A 41 -14.68 -3.74 1.53
N ASP A 42 -13.41 -4.08 1.77
CA ASP A 42 -13.05 -5.09 2.77
C ASP A 42 -11.91 -4.68 3.67
N ALA A 43 -12.02 -5.06 4.93
CA ALA A 43 -10.93 -4.93 5.89
C ALA A 43 -10.87 -6.21 6.70
N ILE A 44 -9.65 -6.71 6.89
CA ILE A 44 -9.44 -7.98 7.56
C ILE A 44 -8.32 -7.84 8.58
N GLY A 45 -8.45 -8.60 9.66
CA GLY A 45 -7.46 -8.65 10.71
C GLY A 45 -7.33 -10.07 11.26
N SER A 46 -6.39 -10.82 10.67
CA SER A 46 -5.85 -12.09 11.16
C SER A 46 -4.38 -12.28 10.74
N TYR A 47 -3.82 -13.47 11.02
CA TYR A 47 -2.55 -13.89 10.43
C TYR A 47 -2.71 -14.37 8.97
N ASN A 48 -3.95 -14.58 8.49
CA ASN A 48 -4.27 -15.16 7.19
C ASN A 48 -5.65 -14.69 6.66
N ASP A 49 -5.65 -13.63 5.84
CA ASP A 49 -6.83 -12.89 5.41
C ASP A 49 -7.13 -13.03 3.90
N THR A 50 -8.39 -12.86 3.47
CA THR A 50 -8.78 -12.83 2.03
C THR A 50 -9.90 -11.83 1.79
N VAL A 51 -9.58 -10.72 1.10
CA VAL A 51 -10.42 -9.56 0.70
C VAL A 51 -10.86 -9.70 -0.77
N ASP A 52 -12.10 -9.36 -1.10
CA ASP A 52 -12.54 -8.91 -2.43
C ASP A 52 -13.18 -7.51 -2.29
N SER A 53 -12.54 -6.44 -2.78
CA SER A 53 -13.06 -5.06 -2.72
C SER A 53 -12.47 -4.05 -3.72
N ASN A 54 -12.92 -2.78 -3.72
CA ASN A 54 -12.47 -1.65 -4.54
C ASN A 54 -11.45 -0.69 -3.85
N ASN A 55 -10.61 -1.02 -2.87
CA ASN A 55 -9.84 -2.23 -2.64
C ASN A 55 -8.98 -1.85 -1.41
N ASP A 56 -9.10 -2.57 -0.30
CA ASP A 56 -8.42 -2.26 0.97
C ASP A 56 -7.74 -3.55 1.44
N THR A 57 -6.46 -3.50 1.78
CA THR A 57 -5.70 -4.70 2.17
C THR A 57 -4.84 -4.44 3.40
N VAL A 58 -4.94 -5.35 4.37
CA VAL A 58 -4.26 -5.25 5.67
C VAL A 58 -3.62 -6.60 5.97
N ASP A 59 -2.30 -6.70 5.86
CA ASP A 59 -1.52 -7.89 6.21
C ASP A 59 -0.07 -7.48 6.52
N SER A 60 0.62 -8.22 7.37
CA SER A 60 2.07 -8.11 7.55
C SER A 60 2.87 -8.01 6.25
N TYR A 61 2.41 -8.62 5.16
CA TYR A 61 3.00 -8.51 3.83
C TYR A 61 1.90 -8.26 2.82
N ASN A 62 1.96 -7.19 2.02
CA ASN A 62 0.91 -6.90 1.06
C ASN A 62 1.39 -6.55 -0.35
N ASP A 63 0.99 -7.34 -1.35
CA ASP A 63 1.23 -7.06 -2.77
C ASP A 63 -0.08 -6.65 -3.45
N THR A 64 -0.20 -5.41 -3.94
CA THR A 64 -1.44 -4.92 -4.56
C THR A 64 -1.22 -4.32 -5.95
N VAL A 65 -2.05 -4.71 -6.93
CA VAL A 65 -2.00 -4.17 -8.30
C VAL A 65 -3.40 -3.80 -8.78
N VAL A 66 -3.83 -2.56 -8.53
CA VAL A 66 -5.16 -2.08 -8.93
C VAL A 66 -5.14 -0.60 -9.32
N ASN A 67 -6.31 -0.02 -9.60
CA ASN A 67 -6.45 1.37 -10.02
C ASN A 67 -6.78 2.31 -8.86
N ASN A 68 -7.10 1.79 -7.67
CA ASN A 68 -7.36 2.56 -6.45
C ASN A 68 -7.26 1.58 -5.29
N ASN A 69 -6.37 1.79 -4.31
CA ASN A 69 -6.28 0.91 -3.15
C ASN A 69 -5.69 1.58 -1.90
N CYS A 70 -5.95 0.95 -0.75
CA CYS A 70 -5.22 1.19 0.48
C CYS A 70 -4.52 -0.10 0.91
N THR A 71 -3.22 -0.02 1.11
CA THR A 71 -2.36 -1.11 1.56
C THR A 71 -1.79 -0.78 2.93
N VAL A 72 -1.95 -1.68 3.90
CA VAL A 72 -1.33 -1.56 5.21
C VAL A 72 -0.61 -2.85 5.57
N GLY A 73 0.67 -2.77 5.89
CA GLY A 73 1.48 -3.93 6.22
C GLY A 73 2.84 -3.65 6.82
N SER A 74 3.62 -4.68 7.10
CA SER A 74 5.04 -4.47 7.41
C SER A 74 5.80 -4.27 6.10
N ASP A 75 5.55 -5.12 5.11
CA ASP A 75 6.25 -5.08 3.83
C ASP A 75 5.23 -5.02 2.70
N ASN A 76 5.20 -3.97 1.90
CA ASN A 76 4.19 -3.74 0.89
C ASN A 76 4.79 -3.56 -0.51
N ASN A 77 4.16 -4.11 -1.54
CA ASN A 77 4.50 -3.85 -2.93
C ASN A 77 3.24 -3.45 -3.71
N THR A 78 3.15 -2.21 -4.14
CA THR A 78 1.96 -1.68 -4.79
C THR A 78 2.30 -1.22 -6.21
N VAL A 79 1.54 -1.70 -7.22
CA VAL A 79 1.59 -1.17 -8.59
C VAL A 79 0.23 -0.62 -8.99
N SER A 80 0.04 0.69 -8.94
CA SER A 80 -1.28 1.31 -9.11
C SER A 80 -1.21 2.75 -9.58
N SER A 81 -2.31 3.20 -10.18
CA SER A 81 -2.69 4.61 -10.12
C SER A 81 -3.49 4.81 -8.82
N ASP A 82 -3.28 5.91 -8.11
CA ASP A 82 -4.05 6.33 -6.94
C ASP A 82 -4.03 5.32 -5.76
N ASN A 83 -2.96 5.27 -4.96
CA ASN A 83 -2.92 4.35 -3.82
C ASN A 83 -2.26 4.91 -2.56
N ASP A 84 -2.80 4.52 -1.41
CA ASP A 84 -2.24 4.78 -0.09
C ASP A 84 -1.51 3.52 0.42
N THR A 85 -0.19 3.56 0.55
CA THR A 85 0.62 2.46 1.11
C THR A 85 1.19 2.87 2.47
N VAL A 86 0.98 2.05 3.50
CA VAL A 86 1.56 2.26 4.83
C VAL A 86 2.25 1.00 5.31
N GLY A 87 3.55 1.08 5.58
CA GLY A 87 4.30 -0.05 6.11
C GLY A 87 5.69 0.27 6.57
N SER A 88 6.46 -0.73 6.99
CA SER A 88 7.87 -0.55 7.32
C SER A 88 8.69 -0.47 6.05
N ASP A 89 8.47 -1.42 5.13
CA ASP A 89 9.17 -1.52 3.85
C ASP A 89 8.14 -1.43 2.72
N ASN A 90 8.22 -0.44 1.82
CA ASN A 90 7.23 -0.24 0.76
C ASN A 90 7.89 -0.07 -0.63
N ASP A 91 7.52 -0.91 -1.59
CA ASP A 91 7.83 -0.74 -3.00
C ASP A 91 6.57 -0.23 -3.73
N THR A 92 6.55 1.01 -4.21
CA THR A 92 5.39 1.58 -4.91
C THR A 92 5.76 1.95 -6.34
N VAL A 93 4.98 1.50 -7.33
CA VAL A 93 5.15 1.87 -8.75
C VAL A 93 3.85 2.40 -9.33
N GLY A 94 3.85 3.65 -9.79
CA GLY A 94 2.74 4.19 -10.55
C GLY A 94 2.57 5.69 -10.39
N THR A 95 1.33 6.16 -10.48
CA THR A 95 1.03 7.60 -10.43
C THR A 95 0.13 7.93 -9.28
N ASP A 96 0.28 9.13 -8.72
CA ASP A 96 -0.62 9.68 -7.71
C ASP A 96 -0.70 8.80 -6.44
N ASN A 97 0.42 8.24 -5.98
CA ASN A 97 0.46 7.38 -4.78
C ASN A 97 1.04 8.09 -3.56
N ASP A 98 0.45 7.83 -2.40
CA ASP A 98 0.94 8.24 -1.09
C ASP A 98 1.58 7.04 -0.39
N THR A 99 2.86 7.13 -0.04
CA THR A 99 3.60 6.05 0.62
C THR A 99 4.19 6.53 1.95
N VAL A 100 3.94 5.79 3.03
CA VAL A 100 4.48 6.10 4.37
C VAL A 100 5.16 4.87 4.95
N GLY A 101 6.44 4.99 5.27
CA GLY A 101 7.18 3.89 5.87
C GLY A 101 8.59 4.20 6.33
N SER A 102 9.30 3.18 6.81
CA SER A 102 10.71 3.35 7.15
C SER A 102 11.56 3.36 5.89
N ASP A 103 11.41 2.34 5.06
CA ASP A 103 12.18 2.10 3.86
C ASP A 103 11.22 2.11 2.67
N ASN A 104 11.29 3.11 1.78
CA ASN A 104 10.37 3.23 0.65
C ASN A 104 11.09 3.36 -0.70
N ASP A 105 10.79 2.48 -1.64
CA ASP A 105 11.22 2.58 -3.04
C ASP A 105 10.02 2.98 -3.92
N THR A 106 9.99 4.23 -4.39
CA THR A 106 8.87 4.77 -5.19
C THR A 106 9.31 5.06 -6.62
N VAL A 107 8.57 4.53 -7.62
CA VAL A 107 8.82 4.81 -9.04
C VAL A 107 7.57 5.31 -9.75
N GLY A 108 7.64 6.52 -10.29
CA GLY A 108 6.60 7.07 -11.16
C GLY A 108 6.39 8.56 -10.97
N SER A 109 5.17 9.05 -11.17
CA SER A 109 4.89 10.49 -11.13
C SER A 109 3.89 10.88 -10.08
N ASP A 110 3.98 12.13 -9.61
CA ASP A 110 3.00 12.73 -8.73
C ASP A 110 2.82 11.94 -7.42
N ASN A 111 3.89 11.33 -6.89
CA ASN A 111 3.83 10.54 -5.66
C ASN A 111 4.37 11.32 -4.45
N ASP A 112 3.71 11.15 -3.30
CA ASP A 112 4.18 11.66 -2.01
C ASP A 112 4.77 10.51 -1.18
N THR A 113 6.02 10.63 -0.74
CA THR A 113 6.70 9.61 0.07
C THR A 113 7.20 10.19 1.39
N VAL A 114 6.88 9.53 2.52
CA VAL A 114 7.33 9.94 3.85
C VAL A 114 8.02 8.79 4.56
N GLY A 115 9.28 8.98 4.97
CA GLY A 115 10.02 7.90 5.62
C GLY A 115 11.42 8.20 6.15
N THR A 116 12.15 7.16 6.54
CA THR A 116 13.52 7.30 7.06
C THR A 116 14.58 7.08 6.02
N ASP A 117 14.35 6.21 5.05
CA ASP A 117 15.23 5.88 3.94
C ASP A 117 14.34 5.74 2.69
N ASN A 118 14.35 6.72 1.79
CA ASN A 118 13.47 6.72 0.62
C ASN A 118 14.25 6.88 -0.69
N ASP A 119 14.06 5.95 -1.63
CA ASP A 119 14.56 6.05 -3.00
C ASP A 119 13.39 6.32 -3.96
N THR A 120 13.31 7.54 -4.49
CA THR A 120 12.21 7.98 -5.35
C THR A 120 12.73 8.27 -6.76
N VAL A 121 12.12 7.68 -7.80
CA VAL A 121 12.48 7.92 -9.21
C VAL A 121 11.27 8.33 -10.05
N GLY A 122 11.34 9.50 -10.68
CA GLY A 122 10.39 9.86 -11.73
C GLY A 122 10.18 11.35 -11.92
N SER A 123 8.96 11.85 -11.74
CA SER A 123 8.67 13.27 -11.93
C SER A 123 7.59 13.79 -11.01
N ASP A 124 7.73 15.05 -10.59
CA ASP A 124 6.76 15.75 -9.76
C ASP A 124 6.45 15.01 -8.44
N ASN A 125 7.45 14.33 -7.85
CA ASN A 125 7.31 13.63 -6.57
C ASN A 125 7.79 14.49 -5.38
N ASP A 126 7.10 14.39 -4.24
CA ASP A 126 7.51 15.01 -2.98
C ASP A 126 8.00 13.95 -1.99
N THR A 127 9.22 14.08 -1.48
CA THR A 127 9.79 13.15 -0.49
C THR A 127 10.16 13.85 0.81
N VAL A 128 9.70 13.34 1.95
CA VAL A 128 9.96 13.90 3.28
C VAL A 128 10.56 12.85 4.20
N GLY A 129 11.74 13.10 4.75
CA GLY A 129 12.38 12.06 5.57
C GLY A 129 13.79 12.36 6.05
N SER A 130 14.50 11.31 6.46
CA SER A 130 15.96 11.32 6.46
C SER A 130 16.45 10.54 5.23
N ASP A 131 17.74 10.63 4.89
CA ASP A 131 18.42 9.71 3.97
C ASP A 131 17.63 9.41 2.66
N ASN A 132 17.13 10.45 2.01
CA ASN A 132 16.34 10.32 0.78
C ASN A 132 17.21 10.47 -0.48
N ASP A 133 17.06 9.62 -1.48
CA ASP A 133 17.58 9.82 -2.83
C ASP A 133 16.43 9.98 -3.82
N THR A 134 16.26 11.19 -4.35
CA THR A 134 15.20 11.49 -5.32
C THR A 134 15.81 11.83 -6.67
N VAL A 135 15.43 11.10 -7.72
CA VAL A 135 15.97 11.26 -9.07
C VAL A 135 14.86 11.50 -10.08
N GLY A 136 14.88 12.67 -10.73
CA GLY A 136 13.81 13.01 -11.65
C GLY A 136 13.71 14.49 -12.01
N SER A 137 12.52 14.90 -12.42
CA SER A 137 12.23 16.28 -12.80
C SER A 137 11.00 16.79 -12.07
N GLY A 138 11.09 17.97 -11.46
CA GLY A 138 9.98 18.54 -10.72
C GLY A 138 9.84 18.00 -9.30
N ASP A 139 10.76 17.15 -8.86
CA ASP A 139 10.71 16.57 -7.52
C ASP A 139 11.26 17.52 -6.44
N ASP A 140 10.67 17.47 -5.25
CA ASP A 140 11.14 18.15 -4.05
C ASP A 140 11.48 17.12 -2.96
N SER A 141 12.53 17.40 -2.18
CA SER A 141 12.97 16.52 -1.10
C SER A 141 13.35 17.33 0.14
N ILE A 142 12.72 17.03 1.28
CA ILE A 142 12.88 17.77 2.54
C ILE A 142 13.33 16.82 3.65
N GLY A 143 14.48 17.08 4.25
CA GLY A 143 15.05 16.13 5.21
C GLY A 143 16.47 16.41 5.64
N SER A 144 16.99 15.54 6.49
CA SER A 144 18.43 15.43 6.73
C SER A 144 19.03 14.41 5.77
N ASP A 145 20.19 14.75 5.20
CA ASP A 145 20.97 13.86 4.33
C ASP A 145 20.26 13.45 3.01
N ASN A 146 19.48 14.36 2.44
CA ASN A 146 18.81 14.14 1.15
C ASN A 146 19.71 14.45 -0.05
N ASN A 147 19.63 13.60 -1.06
CA ASN A 147 20.17 13.81 -2.40
C ASN A 147 19.03 14.05 -3.39
N LEU A 148 19.11 15.14 -4.15
CA LEU A 148 18.17 15.43 -5.24
C LEU A 148 18.94 15.44 -6.56
N GLY A 149 18.84 14.33 -7.29
CA GLY A 149 19.42 14.13 -8.60
C GLY A 149 18.49 14.66 -9.69
N ILE A 150 18.74 15.87 -10.19
CA ILE A 150 17.99 16.38 -11.34
C ILE A 150 18.35 15.52 -12.56
N GLY A 151 17.37 14.83 -13.15
CA GLY A 151 17.55 14.04 -14.36
C GLY A 151 18.10 14.91 -15.48
N GLU A 152 19.41 14.90 -15.69
CA GLU A 152 20.07 15.68 -16.74
C GLU A 152 19.47 15.30 -18.10
N SER A 153 18.73 16.25 -18.68
CA SER A 153 18.40 16.30 -20.09
C SER A 153 19.70 16.28 -20.90
N SER A 154 20.17 15.08 -21.24
CA SER A 154 21.21 14.88 -22.24
C SER A 154 20.64 15.19 -23.62
N GLY A 155 20.54 16.47 -23.98
CA GLY A 155 19.90 16.85 -25.24
C GLY A 155 19.97 18.32 -25.66
N ALA A 156 21.17 18.88 -25.86
CA ALA A 156 21.43 19.83 -26.97
C ALA A 156 22.93 20.13 -27.11
N SER A 157 23.60 19.39 -28.00
CA SER A 157 24.82 19.87 -28.66
C SER A 157 24.42 20.88 -29.74
N ASN A 158 24.88 22.12 -29.64
CA ASN A 158 25.25 22.94 -30.81
C ASN A 158 26.35 23.93 -30.45
#